data_AF-A0A0M8RY71-F1
#
_entry.id   AF-A0A0M8RY71-F1
#
_cell.length_a   1.000
_cell.length_b   1.000
_cell.length_c   1.000
_cell.angle_alpha   90.00
_cell.angle_beta   90.00
_cell.angle_gamma   90.00
#
_symmetry.space_group_name_H-M   'P 1'
#
loop_
_entity.id
_entity.type
_entity.pdbx_description
1 polymer ?
#
loop_
_entity_poly.entity_id
_entity_poly.type
_entity_poly.pdbx_seq_one_letter_code
_entity_poly.pdbx_strand_id
1 'polypeptide(L)'
;MLPGDPAWIDDARYVQEILDCLAAAAAAAHDHGKPDKYVLAHLPYQVAADTLDRVRSDMPPARRGAVFLMALPAFELEALWEVLGVLRRARDADDDAEVYDLVRDYAMRCFTPPRGVDEVVADLERILAVLSLDIPAVRTVATTLLLEGERGDAFRCARDELFVAWRAAGLTGIPGS
;
A
#
# COMPACT_ATOMS: atom_id res chain seq x y z
N MET A 1 11.88 1.45 -2.33
CA MET A 1 12.69 0.76 -1.29
C MET A 1 11.74 0.18 -0.28
N LEU A 2 11.95 -1.07 0.14
CA LEU A 2 11.03 -1.77 1.05
C LEU A 2 11.76 -2.17 2.35
N PRO A 3 11.10 -2.04 3.52
CA PRO A 3 11.59 -2.62 4.76
C PRO A 3 11.61 -4.15 4.67
N GLY A 4 12.66 -4.78 5.21
CA GLY A 4 12.81 -6.23 5.14
C GLY A 4 11.94 -7.05 6.10
N ASP A 5 11.18 -6.39 6.96
CA ASP A 5 10.10 -6.99 7.74
C ASP A 5 8.78 -6.74 6.98
N PRO A 6 8.03 -7.76 6.53
CA PRO A 6 6.81 -7.58 5.75
C PRO A 6 5.58 -7.16 6.59
N ALA A 7 5.69 -7.02 7.92
CA ALA A 7 4.56 -6.64 8.77
C ALA A 7 3.80 -5.39 8.30
N TRP A 8 4.48 -4.43 7.66
CA TRP A 8 3.85 -3.22 7.12
C TRP A 8 2.86 -3.46 5.97
N ILE A 9 2.95 -4.61 5.28
CA ILE A 9 2.04 -5.00 4.20
C ILE A 9 1.20 -6.24 4.53
N ASP A 10 1.75 -7.17 5.34
CA ASP A 10 1.03 -8.39 5.74
C ASP A 10 -0.21 -8.08 6.58
N ASP A 11 -0.07 -7.14 7.53
CA ASP A 11 -1.21 -6.69 8.34
C ASP A 11 -2.30 -6.05 7.48
N ALA A 12 -1.95 -5.54 6.29
CA ALA A 12 -2.83 -4.89 5.33
C ALA A 12 -3.31 -5.82 4.19
N ARG A 13 -3.16 -7.15 4.32
CA ARG A 13 -3.77 -8.13 3.39
C ARG A 13 -5.25 -7.85 3.12
N TYR A 14 -5.97 -7.42 4.15
CA TYR A 14 -7.39 -7.11 4.05
C TYR A 14 -7.67 -5.92 3.12
N VAL A 15 -6.72 -4.98 2.95
CA VAL A 15 -6.87 -3.86 2.01
C VAL A 15 -6.95 -4.40 0.60
N GLN A 16 -6.04 -5.31 0.22
CA GLN A 16 -6.09 -5.97 -1.10
C GLN A 16 -7.43 -6.70 -1.33
N GLU A 17 -7.93 -7.45 -0.36
CA GLU A 17 -9.24 -8.13 -0.47
C GLU A 17 -10.42 -7.15 -0.63
N ILE A 18 -10.36 -5.99 0.02
CA ILE A 18 -11.34 -4.92 -0.16
C ILE A 18 -11.26 -4.34 -1.57
N LEU A 19 -10.05 -4.12 -2.10
CA LEU A 19 -9.85 -3.60 -3.45
C LEU A 19 -10.34 -4.61 -4.51
N ASP A 20 -10.13 -5.91 -4.30
CA ASP A 20 -10.72 -6.96 -5.13
C ASP A 20 -12.25 -6.93 -5.11
N CYS A 21 -12.84 -6.73 -3.92
CA CYS A 21 -14.28 -6.60 -3.78
C CYS A 21 -14.82 -5.38 -4.56
N LEU A 22 -14.13 -4.23 -4.45
CA LEU A 22 -14.46 -3.01 -5.19
C LEU A 22 -14.33 -3.22 -6.71
N ALA A 23 -13.26 -3.87 -7.17
CA ALA A 23 -13.06 -4.18 -8.58
C ALA A 23 -14.20 -5.04 -9.12
N ALA A 24 -14.56 -6.11 -8.41
CA ALA A 24 -15.66 -7.00 -8.79
C ALA A 24 -17.02 -6.28 -8.80
N ALA A 25 -17.28 -5.44 -7.80
CA ALA A 25 -18.52 -4.66 -7.73
C ALA A 25 -18.61 -3.61 -8.86
N ALA A 26 -17.51 -2.93 -9.17
CA ALA A 26 -17.42 -1.99 -10.28
C ALA A 26 -17.61 -2.67 -11.64
N ALA A 27 -17.03 -3.86 -11.83
CA ALA A 27 -17.23 -4.64 -13.05
C ALA A 27 -18.70 -5.06 -13.20
N ALA A 28 -19.31 -5.58 -12.13
CA ALA A 28 -20.72 -5.93 -12.13
C ALA A 28 -21.61 -4.70 -12.40
N ALA A 29 -21.33 -3.54 -11.80
CA ALA A 29 -22.09 -2.32 -12.04
C ALA A 29 -21.98 -1.86 -13.50
N HIS A 30 -20.80 -1.96 -14.10
CA HIS A 30 -20.59 -1.68 -15.52
C HIS A 30 -21.47 -2.57 -16.41
N ASP A 31 -21.48 -3.88 -16.18
CA ASP A 31 -22.30 -4.84 -16.94
C ASP A 31 -23.82 -4.56 -16.82
N HIS A 32 -24.24 -3.96 -15.71
CA HIS A 32 -25.63 -3.54 -15.47
C HIS A 32 -25.92 -2.09 -15.93
N GLY A 33 -25.02 -1.46 -16.69
CA GLY A 33 -25.23 -0.11 -17.24
C GLY A 33 -25.07 1.02 -16.22
N LYS A 34 -24.36 0.78 -15.12
CA LYS A 34 -24.05 1.77 -14.06
C LYS A 34 -22.53 1.90 -13.84
N PRO A 35 -21.75 2.28 -14.87
CA PRO A 35 -20.29 2.27 -14.80
C PRO A 35 -19.72 3.18 -13.70
N ASP A 36 -20.41 4.27 -13.37
CA ASP A 36 -19.93 5.28 -12.42
C ASP A 36 -20.37 5.02 -10.97
N LYS A 37 -21.08 3.91 -10.72
CA LYS A 37 -21.65 3.61 -9.39
C LYS A 37 -20.60 3.60 -8.27
N TYR A 38 -19.40 3.13 -8.58
CA TYR A 38 -18.28 3.03 -7.64
C TYR A 38 -17.16 4.01 -7.97
N VAL A 39 -17.48 5.15 -8.60
CA VAL A 39 -16.60 6.29 -8.90
C VAL A 39 -15.55 6.01 -9.96
N LEU A 40 -14.74 4.95 -9.80
CA LEU A 40 -13.78 4.49 -10.78
C LEU A 40 -14.33 3.29 -11.54
N ALA A 41 -13.79 3.10 -12.75
CA ALA A 41 -13.93 1.83 -13.45
C ALA A 41 -13.28 0.69 -12.63
N HIS A 42 -13.60 -0.57 -12.98
CA HIS A 42 -13.05 -1.73 -12.28
C HIS A 42 -11.52 -1.84 -12.34
N LEU A 43 -10.90 -1.37 -13.45
CA LEU A 43 -9.49 -1.59 -13.72
C LEU A 43 -8.55 -0.91 -12.69
N PRO A 44 -8.72 0.38 -12.31
CA PRO A 44 -7.92 0.97 -11.23
C PRO A 44 -7.96 0.18 -9.91
N TYR A 45 -9.13 -0.30 -9.49
CA TYR A 45 -9.26 -1.13 -8.28
C TYR A 45 -8.49 -2.45 -8.43
N GLN A 46 -8.63 -3.12 -9.58
CA GLN A 46 -7.96 -4.37 -9.86
C GLN A 46 -6.43 -4.20 -9.90
N VAL A 47 -5.93 -3.18 -10.61
CA VAL A 47 -4.49 -2.89 -10.67
C VAL A 47 -3.94 -2.62 -9.26
N ALA A 48 -4.66 -1.85 -8.45
CA ALA A 48 -4.26 -1.58 -7.07
C ALA A 48 -4.22 -2.87 -6.23
N ALA A 49 -5.23 -3.75 -6.34
CA ALA A 49 -5.27 -5.03 -5.65
C ALA A 49 -4.10 -5.96 -6.07
N ASP A 50 -3.92 -6.15 -7.38
CA ASP A 50 -2.86 -6.96 -7.96
C ASP A 50 -1.47 -6.45 -7.55
N THR A 51 -1.31 -5.13 -7.48
CA THR A 51 -0.07 -4.49 -7.03
C THR A 51 0.24 -4.87 -5.59
N LEU A 52 -0.75 -4.79 -4.68
CA LEU A 52 -0.55 -5.16 -3.27
C LEU A 52 -0.22 -6.65 -3.12
N ASP A 53 -0.90 -7.53 -3.86
CA ASP A 53 -0.61 -8.96 -3.85
C ASP A 53 0.82 -9.26 -4.35
N ARG A 54 1.23 -8.63 -5.45
CA ARG A 54 2.57 -8.79 -6.02
C ARG A 54 3.65 -8.30 -5.06
N VAL A 55 3.50 -7.10 -4.49
CA VAL A 55 4.47 -6.56 -3.52
C VAL A 55 4.62 -7.51 -2.35
N ARG A 56 3.53 -8.09 -1.83
CA ARG A 56 3.57 -9.07 -0.74
C ARG A 56 4.24 -10.38 -1.15
N SER A 57 3.88 -10.92 -2.31
CA SER A 57 4.38 -12.21 -2.81
C SER A 57 5.87 -12.17 -3.20
N ASP A 58 6.35 -11.04 -3.71
CA ASP A 58 7.74 -10.86 -4.15
C ASP A 58 8.70 -10.54 -2.99
N MET A 59 8.19 -10.31 -1.77
CA MET A 59 9.03 -9.99 -0.61
C MET A 59 9.88 -11.20 -0.17
N PRO A 60 11.21 -11.03 -0.05
CA PRO A 60 12.06 -12.08 0.51
C PRO A 60 11.71 -12.40 1.98
N PRO A 61 12.14 -13.55 2.52
CA PRO A 61 11.91 -13.91 3.91
C PRO A 61 12.35 -12.81 4.88
N ALA A 62 11.54 -12.59 5.91
CA ALA A 62 11.72 -11.51 6.87
C ALA A 62 13.16 -11.45 7.43
N ARG A 63 13.81 -10.30 7.27
CA ARG A 63 15.15 -10.05 7.80
C ARG A 63 15.18 -8.69 8.50
N ARG A 64 15.34 -8.73 9.82
CA ARG A 64 15.39 -7.53 10.65
C ARG A 64 16.52 -6.61 10.20
N GLY A 65 16.19 -5.36 9.89
CA GLY A 65 17.15 -4.36 9.44
C GLY A 65 17.67 -4.55 8.01
N ALA A 66 17.08 -5.47 7.23
CA ALA A 66 17.30 -5.53 5.80
C ALA A 66 16.46 -4.47 5.07
N VAL A 67 16.93 -4.10 3.88
CA VAL A 67 16.25 -3.19 2.95
C VAL A 67 16.28 -3.84 1.57
N PHE A 68 15.15 -3.80 0.87
CA PHE A 68 15.01 -4.42 -0.44
C PHE A 68 14.70 -3.38 -1.51
N LEU A 69 15.29 -3.58 -2.69
CA LEU A 69 14.97 -2.83 -3.89
C LEU A 69 13.90 -3.59 -4.67
N MET A 70 12.78 -2.91 -4.96
CA MET A 70 11.73 -3.39 -5.84
C MET A 70 11.42 -2.31 -6.87
N ALA A 71 11.29 -2.70 -8.13
CA ALA A 71 10.79 -1.84 -9.19
C ALA A 71 9.27 -1.92 -9.23
N LEU A 72 8.62 -0.75 -9.21
CA LEU A 72 7.18 -0.60 -9.32
C LEU A 72 6.87 0.26 -10.55
N PRO A 73 6.07 -0.22 -11.52
CA PRO A 73 5.60 0.61 -12.61
C PRO A 73 4.81 1.83 -12.12
N ALA A 74 4.96 2.98 -12.80
CA ALA A 74 4.29 4.21 -12.40
C ALA A 74 2.76 4.08 -12.36
N PHE A 75 2.16 3.40 -13.34
CA PHE A 75 0.71 3.21 -13.42
C PHE A 75 0.15 2.39 -12.24
N GLU A 76 0.93 1.48 -11.66
CA GLU A 76 0.53 0.71 -10.48
C GLU A 76 0.47 1.60 -9.24
N LEU A 77 1.45 2.50 -9.10
CA LEU A 77 1.46 3.49 -8.03
C LEU A 77 0.34 4.53 -8.20
N GLU A 78 0.08 4.96 -9.44
CA GLU A 78 -1.02 5.88 -9.76
C GLU A 78 -2.38 5.27 -9.40
N ALA A 79 -2.63 3.99 -9.74
CA ALA A 79 -3.86 3.29 -9.37
C ALA A 79 -4.08 3.26 -7.84
N LEU A 80 -3.02 2.98 -7.06
CA LEU A 80 -3.10 3.01 -5.59
C LEU A 80 -3.46 4.42 -5.06
N TRP A 81 -2.90 5.48 -5.64
CA TRP A 81 -3.22 6.86 -5.28
C TRP A 81 -4.66 7.25 -5.66
N GLU A 82 -5.13 6.85 -6.84
CA GLU A 82 -6.51 7.09 -7.27
C GLU A 82 -7.51 6.44 -6.33
N VAL A 83 -7.29 5.17 -6.00
CA VAL A 83 -8.13 4.40 -5.07
C VAL A 83 -8.11 5.02 -3.67
N LEU A 84 -6.93 5.41 -3.16
CA LEU A 84 -6.84 6.12 -1.88
C LEU A 84 -7.64 7.44 -1.91
N GLY A 85 -7.59 8.17 -3.03
CA GLY A 85 -8.38 9.38 -3.23
C GLY A 85 -9.88 9.15 -3.08
N VAL A 86 -10.40 8.08 -3.69
CA VAL A 86 -11.82 7.68 -3.55
C VAL A 86 -12.14 7.28 -2.10
N LEU A 87 -11.32 6.44 -1.48
CA LEU A 87 -11.57 5.97 -0.11
C LEU A 87 -11.58 7.13 0.90
N ARG A 88 -10.70 8.12 0.73
CA ARG A 88 -10.69 9.34 1.55
C ARG A 88 -11.97 10.15 1.36
N ARG A 89 -12.42 10.36 0.12
CA ARG A 89 -13.68 11.08 -0.15
C ARG A 89 -14.88 10.33 0.41
N ALA A 90 -14.95 9.02 0.22
CA ALA A 90 -16.00 8.16 0.76
C ALA A 90 -16.04 8.17 2.30
N ARG A 91 -14.88 8.31 2.96
CA ARG A 91 -14.78 8.49 4.42
C ARG A 91 -15.26 9.88 4.87
N ASP A 92 -14.88 10.93 4.13
CA ASP A 92 -15.05 12.33 4.56
C ASP A 92 -16.40 12.96 4.13
N ALA A 93 -17.08 12.39 3.13
CA ALA A 93 -18.28 12.95 2.52
C ALA A 93 -19.32 11.87 2.13
N ASP A 94 -20.59 12.26 2.06
CA ASP A 94 -21.69 11.43 1.52
C ASP A 94 -21.63 11.28 -0.02
N ASP A 95 -20.67 11.94 -0.69
CA ASP A 95 -20.59 12.00 -2.16
C ASP A 95 -20.23 10.65 -2.82
N ASP A 96 -19.51 9.78 -2.10
CA ASP A 96 -19.07 8.46 -2.58
C ASP A 96 -19.68 7.31 -1.71
N ALA A 97 -20.94 7.47 -1.28
CA ALA A 97 -21.63 6.58 -0.33
C ALA A 97 -21.65 5.09 -0.72
N GLU A 98 -21.77 4.76 -2.01
CA GLU A 98 -21.76 3.38 -2.49
C GLU A 98 -20.42 2.67 -2.26
N VAL A 99 -19.31 3.41 -2.37
CA VAL A 99 -17.98 2.90 -2.03
C VAL A 99 -17.87 2.74 -0.52
N TYR A 100 -18.28 3.75 0.26
CA TYR A 100 -18.25 3.68 1.72
C TYR A 100 -19.05 2.49 2.26
N ASP A 101 -20.30 2.32 1.80
CA ASP A 101 -21.19 1.25 2.23
C ASP A 101 -20.63 -0.12 1.86
N LEU A 102 -20.11 -0.29 0.64
CA LEU A 102 -19.52 -1.57 0.22
C LEU A 102 -18.29 -1.91 1.07
N VAL A 103 -17.36 -0.96 1.25
CA VAL A 103 -16.14 -1.18 2.04
C VAL A 103 -16.50 -1.47 3.49
N ARG A 104 -17.40 -0.67 4.10
CA ARG A 104 -17.86 -0.88 5.48
C ARG A 104 -18.52 -2.25 5.64
N ASP A 105 -19.49 -2.58 4.79
CA ASP A 105 -20.23 -3.84 4.90
C ASP A 105 -19.31 -5.05 4.70
N TYR A 106 -18.40 -4.99 3.72
CA TYR A 106 -17.43 -6.05 3.47
C TYR A 106 -16.46 -6.18 4.66
N ALA A 107 -15.85 -5.07 5.09
CA ALA A 107 -14.87 -5.06 6.17
C ALA A 107 -15.45 -5.53 7.51
N MET A 108 -16.72 -5.22 7.79
CA MET A 108 -17.43 -5.66 8.98
C MET A 108 -17.80 -7.15 8.97
N ARG A 109 -18.10 -7.71 7.79
CA ARG A 109 -18.60 -9.09 7.66
C ARG A 109 -17.51 -10.12 7.37
N CYS A 110 -16.44 -9.71 6.68
CA CYS A 110 -15.44 -10.63 6.14
C CYS A 110 -14.16 -10.71 6.99
N PHE A 111 -13.93 -9.79 7.92
CA PHE A 111 -12.72 -9.78 8.76
C PHE A 111 -13.01 -9.99 10.24
N THR A 112 -12.08 -10.65 10.92
CA THR A 112 -12.10 -10.84 12.39
C THR A 112 -10.74 -10.44 12.95
N PRO A 113 -10.63 -9.39 13.79
CA PRO A 113 -11.71 -8.49 14.18
C PRO A 113 -12.27 -7.67 13.00
N PRO A 114 -13.52 -7.16 13.11
CA PRO A 114 -14.08 -6.24 12.12
C PRO A 114 -13.18 -5.03 11.91
N ARG A 115 -13.06 -4.58 10.65
CA ARG A 115 -12.23 -3.42 10.27
C ARG A 115 -13.11 -2.24 9.87
N GLY A 116 -12.73 -1.04 10.29
CA GLY A 116 -13.39 0.20 9.90
C GLY A 116 -12.81 0.77 8.60
N VAL A 117 -13.59 1.59 7.89
CA VAL A 117 -13.11 2.31 6.68
C VAL A 117 -11.89 3.18 7.02
N ASP A 118 -11.85 3.79 8.21
CA ASP A 118 -10.69 4.56 8.69
C ASP A 118 -9.41 3.72 8.76
N GLU A 119 -9.50 2.47 9.19
CA GLU A 119 -8.35 1.55 9.26
C GLU A 119 -7.86 1.19 7.87
N VAL A 120 -8.78 0.92 6.93
CA VAL A 120 -8.47 0.65 5.52
C VAL A 120 -7.72 1.82 4.89
N VAL A 121 -8.22 3.04 5.10
CA VAL A 121 -7.58 4.27 4.59
C VAL A 121 -6.20 4.44 5.22
N ALA A 122 -6.09 4.35 6.54
CA ALA A 122 -4.82 4.54 7.24
C ALA A 122 -3.76 3.50 6.84
N ASP A 123 -4.15 2.26 6.59
CA ASP A 123 -3.23 1.20 6.18
C ASP A 123 -2.80 1.37 4.72
N LEU A 124 -3.69 1.78 3.81
CA LEU A 124 -3.32 2.14 2.44
C LEU A 124 -2.39 3.37 2.40
N GLU A 125 -2.63 4.37 3.25
CA GLU A 125 -1.73 5.53 3.42
C GLU A 125 -0.32 5.10 3.87
N ARG A 126 -0.24 4.18 4.84
CA ARG A 126 1.03 3.64 5.33
C ARG A 126 1.79 2.88 4.23
N ILE A 127 1.08 2.04 3.47
CA ILE A 127 1.66 1.32 2.32
C ILE A 127 2.21 2.33 1.29
N LEU A 128 1.40 3.32 0.90
CA LEU A 128 1.82 4.33 -0.07
C LEU A 128 3.02 5.14 0.43
N ALA A 129 3.08 5.48 1.71
CA ALA A 129 4.24 6.16 2.29
C ALA A 129 5.55 5.34 2.17
N VAL A 130 5.47 4.01 2.19
CA VAL A 130 6.62 3.12 1.94
C VAL A 130 6.98 3.10 0.45
N LEU A 131 5.97 2.90 -0.41
CA LEU A 131 6.16 2.72 -1.85
C LEU A 131 6.63 4.00 -2.55
N SER A 132 6.18 5.17 -2.08
CA SER A 132 6.45 6.47 -2.70
C SER A 132 7.55 7.27 -2.00
N LEU A 133 8.33 6.65 -1.11
CA LEU A 133 9.36 7.37 -0.37
C LEU A 133 10.48 7.85 -1.32
N ASP A 134 10.55 9.16 -1.56
CA ASP A 134 11.61 9.82 -2.35
C ASP A 134 12.41 10.77 -1.45
N ILE A 135 13.41 10.21 -0.77
CA ILE A 135 14.42 10.96 -0.02
C ILE A 135 15.82 10.67 -0.57
N PRO A 136 16.80 11.57 -0.39
CA PRO A 136 18.16 11.34 -0.87
C PRO A 136 18.75 9.99 -0.40
N ALA A 137 18.43 9.58 0.82
CA ALA A 137 18.84 8.29 1.37
C ALA A 137 18.40 7.09 0.52
N VAL A 138 17.22 7.14 -0.12
CA VAL A 138 16.74 6.09 -1.03
C VAL A 138 17.67 5.93 -2.22
N ARG A 139 18.14 7.04 -2.79
CA ARG A 139 19.06 7.03 -3.95
C ARG A 139 20.43 6.48 -3.55
N THR A 140 20.93 6.86 -2.39
CA THR A 140 22.19 6.32 -1.82
C THR A 140 22.09 4.82 -1.60
N VAL A 141 21.06 4.35 -0.89
CA VAL A 141 20.83 2.92 -0.64
C VAL A 141 20.67 2.15 -1.94
N ALA A 142 19.89 2.67 -2.91
CA ALA A 142 19.69 2.02 -4.21
C ALA A 142 21.01 1.85 -4.97
N THR A 143 21.78 2.92 -5.06
CA THR A 143 23.06 2.94 -5.76
C THR A 143 24.04 1.96 -5.13
N THR A 144 24.16 1.95 -3.80
CA THR A 144 25.07 1.03 -3.11
C THR A 144 24.65 -0.44 -3.24
N LEU A 145 23.35 -0.74 -3.14
CA LEU A 145 22.83 -2.10 -3.36
C LEU A 145 23.09 -2.60 -4.78
N LEU A 146 23.05 -1.73 -5.79
CA LEU A 146 23.29 -2.07 -7.19
C LEU A 146 24.79 -2.21 -7.53
N LEU A 147 25.68 -1.48 -6.85
CA LEU A 147 27.09 -1.36 -7.25
C LEU A 147 28.09 -2.11 -6.36
N GLU A 148 27.90 -2.15 -5.04
CA GLU A 148 28.98 -2.52 -4.09
C GLU A 148 28.58 -3.55 -3.01
N GLY A 149 27.29 -3.90 -2.94
CA GLY A 149 26.73 -4.68 -1.84
C GLY A 149 26.55 -3.87 -0.55
N GLU A 150 26.00 -4.46 0.51
CA GLU A 150 25.69 -3.79 1.79
C GLU A 150 26.93 -3.40 2.61
N ARG A 151 27.75 -2.45 2.12
CA ARG A 151 29.03 -2.09 2.75
C ARG A 151 29.21 -0.57 2.85
N GLY A 152 29.94 -0.15 3.88
CA GLY A 152 30.35 1.24 4.09
C GLY A 152 29.50 2.04 5.08
N ASP A 153 30.09 3.12 5.60
CA ASP A 153 29.42 4.05 6.53
C ASP A 153 28.27 4.82 5.87
N ALA A 154 28.46 5.24 4.62
CA ALA A 154 27.42 5.96 3.87
C ALA A 154 26.13 5.14 3.68
N PHE A 155 26.27 3.83 3.44
CA PHE A 155 25.13 2.91 3.38
C PHE A 155 24.42 2.81 4.73
N ARG A 156 25.17 2.66 5.83
CA ARG A 156 24.60 2.58 7.18
C ARG A 156 23.84 3.85 7.54
N CYS A 157 24.43 5.02 7.34
CA CYS A 157 23.78 6.30 7.60
C CYS A 157 22.49 6.47 6.77
N ALA A 158 22.55 6.21 5.46
CA ALA A 158 21.37 6.31 4.59
C ALA A 158 20.27 5.29 4.96
N ARG A 159 20.66 4.06 5.35
CA ARG A 159 19.71 3.06 5.83
C ARG A 159 19.06 3.49 7.14
N ASP A 160 19.81 4.08 8.06
CA ASP A 160 19.28 4.54 9.34
C ASP A 160 18.33 5.74 9.15
N GLU A 161 18.64 6.66 8.21
CA GLU A 161 17.72 7.71 7.76
C GLU A 161 16.43 7.14 7.17
N LEU A 162 16.53 6.08 6.36
CA LEU A 162 15.38 5.38 5.79
C LEU A 162 14.51 4.76 6.89
N PHE A 163 15.12 4.17 7.91
CA PHE A 163 14.41 3.63 9.07
C PHE A 163 13.72 4.71 9.91
N VAL A 164 14.32 5.91 10.03
CA VAL A 164 13.66 7.06 10.65
C VAL A 164 12.42 7.46 9.86
N ALA A 165 12.53 7.57 8.53
CA ALA A 165 11.42 7.95 7.67
C ALA A 165 10.25 6.94 7.75
N TRP A 166 10.54 5.65 7.70
CA TRP A 166 9.50 4.61 7.84
C TRP A 166 8.83 4.61 9.21
N ARG A 167 9.58 4.85 10.29
CA ARG A 167 8.98 5.01 11.63
C ARG A 167 8.08 6.24 11.71
N ALA A 168 8.47 7.35 11.06
CA ALA A 168 7.62 8.54 10.98
C ALA A 168 6.33 8.29 10.19
N ALA A 169 6.35 7.36 9.24
CA ALA A 169 5.16 6.86 8.53
C ALA A 169 4.34 5.83 9.34
N GLY A 170 4.74 5.52 10.58
CA GLY A 170 4.00 4.62 11.47
C GLY A 170 4.35 3.14 11.35
N LEU A 171 5.46 2.78 10.68
CA LEU A 171 5.90 1.38 10.63
C LEU A 171 6.49 0.94 11.97
N THR A 172 6.06 -0.23 12.43
CA THR A 172 6.60 -0.91 13.62
C THR A 172 7.64 -1.97 13.20
N GLY A 173 8.38 -2.55 14.13
CA GLY A 173 9.39 -3.60 13.84
C GLY A 173 10.71 -3.10 13.20
N ILE A 174 10.72 -1.87 12.68
CA ILE A 174 11.91 -1.20 12.13
C ILE A 174 12.95 -0.97 13.24
N PRO A 175 14.23 -1.34 13.06
CA PRO A 175 15.26 -1.07 14.05
C PRO A 175 15.36 0.41 14.41
N GLY A 176 15.46 0.69 15.71
CA GLY A 176 15.81 2.00 16.26
C GLY A 176 17.09 1.88 17.07
N SER A 177 17.92 2.92 17.01
CA SER A 177 19.00 3.16 17.97
C SER A 177 18.46 3.30 19.40
#